data_AF-A0A2V9WEI2-F1
#
_entry.id   AF-A0A2V9WEI2-F1
#
_cell.length_a   1.000
_cell.length_b   1.000
_cell.length_c   1.000
_cell.angle_alpha   90.00
_cell.angle_beta   90.00
_cell.angle_gamma   90.00
#
_symmetry.space_group_name_H-M   'P 1'
#
loop_
_entity.id
_entity.type
_entity.pdbx_description
1 polymer ?
#
loop_
_entity_poly.entity_id
_entity_poly.type
_entity_poly.pdbx_seq_one_letter_code
_entity_poly.pdbx_strand_id
1 'polypeptide(L)'
;MELCSFVIPQVPGSLWRSTPIHGVVESFLKSKKYVVPAAVLSPIAMGSVAVVYIGTGIGRFDPVRGAQVYNAQGELERPLGAEDRKSYERELEHILARTGPETKAGRIEKSWERLQADARPQFDEGGSPSLQIKIGEQLLDVGISTKNVLSSGTPPRLVQQLLEARLRQELRGGKTPRVSESDLVRDWSLLQQAMGENDRQVAAQPRRHQPESVRYSAPERSGGNYP
;
A
#
# COMPACT_ATOMS: atom_id res chain seq x y z
N MET A 1 -4.97 -10.03 30.67
CA MET A 1 -6.06 -9.58 29.77
C MET A 1 -5.40 -9.04 28.53
N GLU A 2 -5.53 -9.76 27.42
CA GLU A 2 -5.04 -9.33 26.11
C GLU A 2 -6.11 -8.43 25.47
N LEU A 3 -5.75 -7.18 25.16
CA LEU A 3 -6.63 -6.24 24.47
C LEU A 3 -6.44 -6.42 22.97
N CYS A 4 -7.42 -7.03 22.29
CA CYS A 4 -7.45 -7.10 20.83
C CYS A 4 -8.08 -5.82 20.26
N SER A 5 -7.42 -5.15 19.32
CA SER A 5 -7.98 -4.00 18.59
C SER A 5 -8.32 -4.40 17.16
N PHE A 6 -9.60 -4.31 16.80
CA PHE A 6 -10.08 -4.55 15.44
C PHE A 6 -10.26 -3.21 14.71
N VAL A 7 -9.64 -3.03 13.55
CA VAL A 7 -9.76 -1.81 12.73
C VAL A 7 -10.57 -2.14 11.49
N ILE A 8 -11.84 -1.72 11.48
CA ILE A 8 -12.69 -1.76 10.28
C ILE A 8 -12.27 -0.60 9.38
N PRO A 9 -11.94 -0.84 8.09
CA PRO A 9 -11.69 0.25 7.16
C PRO A 9 -12.96 1.11 7.04
N GLN A 10 -12.89 2.36 7.49
CA GLN A 10 -14.03 3.26 7.42
C GLN A 10 -14.23 3.75 5.99
N VAL A 11 -15.45 3.58 5.46
CA VAL A 11 -15.92 4.32 4.27
C VAL A 11 -15.99 5.80 4.65
N PRO A 12 -15.54 6.75 3.80
CA PRO A 12 -15.63 8.18 4.09
C PRO A 12 -17.09 8.59 4.35
N GLY A 13 -17.44 8.82 5.61
CA GLY A 13 -18.75 9.35 6.01
C GLY A 13 -18.75 10.87 6.07
N SER A 14 -19.94 11.49 5.99
CA SER A 14 -20.14 12.95 6.14
C SER A 14 -20.00 13.45 7.59
N LEU A 15 -19.81 12.53 8.55
CA LEU A 15 -19.60 12.84 9.95
C LEU A 15 -18.12 13.16 10.22
N TRP A 16 -17.89 14.24 10.95
CA TRP A 16 -16.55 14.66 11.36
C TRP A 16 -15.87 13.56 12.17
N ARG A 17 -14.61 13.27 11.82
CA ARG A 17 -13.82 12.24 12.48
C ARG A 17 -13.68 12.58 13.97
N SER A 18 -14.11 11.67 14.84
CA SER A 18 -13.85 11.80 16.28
C SER A 18 -12.35 11.94 16.52
N THR A 19 -11.95 12.94 17.30
CA THR A 19 -10.55 13.12 17.70
C THR A 19 -10.08 11.90 18.48
N PRO A 20 -8.83 11.45 18.30
CA PRO A 20 -8.37 10.23 18.91
C PRO A 20 -8.33 10.35 20.45
N ILE A 21 -8.69 9.26 21.13
CA ILE A 21 -9.12 9.19 22.55
C ILE A 21 -7.96 9.37 23.57
N HIS A 22 -6.77 9.80 23.11
CA HIS A 22 -5.53 9.84 23.91
C HIS A 22 -5.66 10.71 25.18
N GLY A 23 -6.68 11.56 25.30
CA GLY A 23 -6.88 12.46 26.42
C GLY A 23 -7.94 12.06 27.45
N VAL A 24 -8.78 11.04 27.23
CA VAL A 24 -9.90 10.78 28.16
C VAL A 24 -9.42 10.22 29.50
N VAL A 25 -8.59 9.18 29.46
CA VAL A 25 -8.00 8.58 30.66
C VAL A 25 -7.11 9.59 31.38
N GLU A 26 -6.33 10.37 30.62
CA GLU A 26 -5.45 11.40 31.16
C GLU A 26 -6.23 12.56 31.80
N SER A 27 -7.33 13.02 31.18
CA SER A 27 -8.20 14.06 31.72
C SER A 27 -8.93 13.58 32.97
N PHE A 28 -9.40 12.34 32.95
CA PHE A 28 -10.01 11.70 34.11
C PHE A 28 -9.02 11.68 35.28
N LEU A 29 -7.81 11.12 35.08
CA LEU A 29 -6.79 11.04 36.14
C LEU A 29 -6.24 12.40 36.61
N LYS A 30 -6.15 13.40 35.73
CA LYS A 30 -5.70 14.76 36.13
C LYS A 30 -6.78 15.54 36.88
N SER A 31 -8.05 15.17 36.73
CA SER A 31 -9.16 15.89 37.35
C SER A 31 -9.39 15.45 38.81
N LYS A 32 -8.87 16.24 39.76
CA LYS A 32 -9.11 16.00 41.20
C LYS A 32 -10.60 15.89 41.56
N LYS A 33 -11.46 16.61 40.84
CA LYS A 33 -12.93 16.63 41.04
C LYS A 33 -13.59 15.26 40.82
N TYR A 34 -13.03 14.40 39.96
CA TYR A 34 -13.65 13.12 39.58
C TYR A 34 -12.88 11.91 40.09
N VAL A 35 -11.55 12.01 40.22
CA VAL A 35 -10.70 10.93 40.76
C VAL A 35 -10.98 10.63 42.23
N VAL A 36 -11.14 11.66 43.05
CA VAL A 36 -11.30 11.47 44.50
C VAL A 36 -12.63 10.77 44.83
N PRO A 37 -13.80 11.21 44.31
CA PRO A 37 -15.04 10.47 44.53
C PRO A 37 -14.98 9.05 43.96
N ALA A 38 -14.42 8.86 42.77
CA ALA A 38 -14.31 7.55 42.14
C ALA A 38 -13.42 6.57 42.95
N ALA A 39 -12.33 7.05 43.55
CA ALA A 39 -11.45 6.23 44.37
C ALA A 39 -12.10 5.80 45.70
N VAL A 40 -12.97 6.64 46.26
CA VAL A 40 -13.74 6.31 47.47
C VAL A 40 -14.85 5.30 47.15
N LEU A 41 -15.59 5.51 46.04
CA LEU A 41 -16.69 4.65 45.63
C LEU A 41 -16.23 3.29 45.07
N SER A 42 -15.11 3.27 44.34
CA SER A 42 -14.58 2.04 43.72
C SER A 42 -13.05 2.01 43.72
N PRO A 43 -12.43 1.62 44.86
CA PRO A 43 -10.97 1.54 44.98
C PRO A 43 -10.34 0.59 43.97
N ILE A 44 -10.97 -0.56 43.71
CA ILE A 44 -10.46 -1.58 42.79
C ILE A 44 -10.45 -1.06 41.35
N ALA A 45 -11.52 -0.41 40.89
CA ALA A 45 -11.58 0.15 39.55
C ALA A 45 -10.53 1.26 39.37
N MET A 46 -10.39 2.17 40.33
CA MET A 46 -9.35 3.21 40.26
C MET A 46 -7.94 2.65 40.32
N GLY A 47 -7.71 1.61 41.13
CA GLY A 47 -6.46 0.85 41.13
C GLY A 47 -6.13 0.28 39.75
N SER A 48 -7.09 -0.36 39.08
CA SER A 48 -6.88 -0.90 37.73
C SER A 48 -6.58 0.17 36.68
N VAL A 49 -7.26 1.32 36.72
CA VAL A 49 -7.02 2.43 35.78
C VAL A 49 -5.62 3.01 36.00
N ALA A 50 -5.18 3.15 37.26
CA ALA A 50 -3.83 3.62 37.58
C ALA A 50 -2.76 2.64 37.11
N VAL A 51 -2.94 1.34 37.32
CA VAL A 51 -2.03 0.29 36.84
C VAL A 51 -1.91 0.33 35.31
N VAL A 52 -3.02 0.46 34.58
CA VAL A 52 -3.02 0.56 33.12
C VAL A 52 -2.36 1.86 32.65
N TYR A 53 -2.63 3.00 33.29
CA TYR A 53 -2.01 4.28 32.96
C TYR A 53 -0.48 4.24 33.09
N ILE A 54 0.02 3.65 34.18
CA ILE A 54 1.46 3.50 34.42
C ILE A 54 2.07 2.45 33.48
N GLY A 55 1.39 1.33 33.26
CA GLY A 55 1.86 0.23 32.41
C GLY A 55 1.96 0.61 30.93
N THR A 56 1.03 1.43 30.45
CA THR A 56 1.01 1.91 29.06
C THR A 56 1.98 3.06 28.79
N GLY A 57 2.38 3.85 29.80
CA GLY A 57 3.40 4.87 29.61
C GLY A 57 3.84 5.60 30.88
N ILE A 58 5.10 6.06 30.90
CA ILE A 58 5.67 6.84 32.01
C ILE A 58 5.14 8.28 31.90
N GLY A 59 3.96 8.54 32.45
CA GLY A 59 3.38 9.87 32.56
C GLY A 59 2.42 10.30 31.45
N ARG A 60 2.13 9.43 30.47
CA ARG A 60 1.06 9.60 29.46
C ARG A 60 0.45 8.24 29.11
N PHE A 61 -0.85 8.23 28.85
CA PHE A 61 -1.55 7.05 28.37
C PHE A 61 -1.20 6.80 26.90
N ASP A 62 -0.46 5.72 26.63
CA ASP A 62 -0.11 5.29 25.28
C ASP A 62 -0.65 3.88 25.00
N PRO A 63 -1.90 3.77 24.50
CA PRO A 63 -2.53 2.47 24.24
C PRO A 63 -1.88 1.71 23.08
N VAL A 64 -1.02 2.36 22.32
CA VAL A 64 -0.34 1.79 21.16
C VAL A 64 0.95 1.08 21.58
N ARG A 65 1.43 1.34 22.80
CA ARG A 65 2.66 0.75 23.33
C ARG A 65 2.53 -0.76 23.45
N GLY A 66 3.34 -1.49 22.67
CA GLY A 66 3.29 -2.96 22.63
C GLY A 66 2.04 -3.52 21.93
N ALA A 67 1.25 -2.67 21.26
CA ALA A 67 0.14 -3.14 20.44
C ALA A 67 0.66 -4.00 19.29
N GLN A 68 0.06 -5.17 19.14
CA GLN A 68 0.33 -6.09 18.04
C GLN A 68 -0.58 -5.76 16.85
N VAL A 69 -0.12 -6.06 15.65
CA VAL A 69 -0.87 -5.89 14.40
C VAL A 69 -1.29 -7.26 13.89
N TYR A 70 -2.46 -7.34 13.29
CA TYR A 70 -2.89 -8.55 12.60
C TYR A 70 -2.24 -8.60 11.22
N ASN A 71 -1.70 -9.76 10.86
CA ASN A 71 -1.35 -10.06 9.47
C ASN A 71 -2.60 -10.50 8.69
N ALA A 72 -2.49 -10.62 7.36
CA ALA A 72 -3.60 -11.07 6.51
C ALA A 72 -4.01 -12.54 6.75
N GLN A 73 -3.26 -13.30 7.56
CA GLN A 73 -3.61 -14.66 7.99
C GLN A 73 -4.34 -14.67 9.34
N GLY A 74 -4.54 -13.51 9.96
CA GLY A 74 -5.22 -13.36 11.25
C GLY A 74 -4.33 -13.62 12.46
N GLU A 75 -3.01 -13.73 12.26
CA GLU A 75 -2.05 -13.90 13.35
C GLU A 75 -1.61 -12.54 13.88
N LEU A 76 -1.35 -12.48 15.19
CA LEU A 76 -0.86 -11.29 15.86
C LEU A 76 0.67 -11.23 15.79
N GLU A 77 1.18 -10.13 15.28
CA GLU A 77 2.61 -9.89 15.11
C GLU A 77 3.03 -8.56 15.71
N ARG A 78 4.34 -8.43 15.98
CA ARG A 78 4.90 -7.13 16.33
C ARG A 78 4.88 -6.24 15.10
N PRO A 79 4.46 -4.97 15.26
CA PRO A 79 4.48 -4.05 14.14
C PRO A 79 5.91 -3.76 13.68
N LEU A 80 6.05 -3.53 12.38
CA LEU A 80 7.32 -3.19 11.75
C LEU A 80 7.99 -1.97 12.42
N GLY A 81 9.25 -2.16 12.82
CA GLY A 81 10.08 -1.15 13.46
C GLY A 81 10.30 0.08 12.57
N ALA A 82 10.58 1.22 13.20
CA ALA A 82 10.83 2.47 12.45
C ALA A 82 12.14 2.42 11.65
N GLU A 83 13.13 1.66 12.10
CA GLU A 83 14.40 1.45 11.41
C GLU A 83 14.21 0.49 10.23
N ASP A 84 13.62 -0.68 10.47
CA ASP A 84 13.32 -1.66 9.42
C ASP A 84 12.47 -1.05 8.32
N ARG A 85 11.45 -0.26 8.68
CA ARG A 85 10.63 0.47 7.70
C ARG A 85 11.44 1.38 6.80
N LYS A 86 12.41 2.13 7.35
CA LYS A 86 13.29 2.99 6.55
C LYS A 86 14.22 2.17 5.67
N SER A 87 14.65 1.00 6.13
CA SER A 87 15.44 0.07 5.32
C SER A 87 14.63 -0.43 4.13
N TYR A 88 13.41 -0.92 4.35
CA TYR A 88 12.50 -1.34 3.28
C TYR A 88 12.15 -0.19 2.32
N GLU A 89 11.95 1.03 2.81
CA GLU A 89 11.70 2.20 1.97
C GLU A 89 12.89 2.49 1.05
N ARG A 90 14.12 2.45 1.57
CA ARG A 90 15.34 2.63 0.77
C ARG A 90 15.52 1.52 -0.26
N GLU A 91 15.26 0.28 0.13
CA GLU A 91 15.34 -0.86 -0.78
C GLU A 91 14.32 -0.74 -1.91
N LEU A 92 13.11 -0.25 -1.63
CA LEU A 92 12.05 -0.11 -2.62
C LEU A 92 12.47 0.93 -3.65
N GLU A 93 12.96 2.07 -3.19
CA GLU A 93 13.47 3.14 -4.05
C GLU A 93 14.66 2.65 -4.90
N HIS A 94 15.55 1.80 -4.34
CA HIS A 94 16.66 1.23 -5.10
C HIS A 94 16.21 0.28 -6.21
N ILE A 95 15.22 -0.58 -5.93
CA ILE A 95 14.66 -1.50 -6.94
C ILE A 95 13.96 -0.71 -8.04
N LEU A 96 13.13 0.27 -7.69
CA LEU A 96 12.39 1.10 -8.65
C LEU A 96 13.33 1.95 -9.51
N ALA A 97 14.43 2.47 -8.94
CA ALA A 97 15.43 3.21 -9.70
C ALA A 97 16.08 2.37 -10.80
N ARG A 98 16.21 1.05 -10.60
CA ARG A 98 16.78 0.11 -11.59
C ARG A 98 15.82 -0.18 -12.75
N THR A 99 14.52 -0.12 -12.52
CA THR A 99 13.48 -0.49 -13.52
C THR A 99 13.06 0.69 -14.43
N GLY A 100 13.61 1.89 -14.19
CA GLY A 100 13.49 3.06 -15.08
C GLY A 100 12.33 4.01 -14.74
N PRO A 101 12.40 5.29 -15.18
CA PRO A 101 11.52 6.38 -14.74
C PRO A 101 10.12 6.42 -15.38
N GLU A 102 9.68 5.39 -16.10
CA GLU A 102 8.34 5.37 -16.71
C GLU A 102 7.21 5.09 -15.71
N THR A 103 7.53 4.67 -14.48
CA THR A 103 6.63 4.61 -13.32
C THR A 103 6.44 6.00 -12.71
N LYS A 104 5.77 6.92 -13.42
CA LYS A 104 5.21 8.11 -12.76
C LYS A 104 4.00 7.68 -11.91
N ALA A 105 4.26 7.13 -10.72
CA ALA A 105 3.27 6.74 -9.72
C ALA A 105 2.22 7.84 -9.47
N GLY A 106 2.61 9.12 -9.55
CA GLY A 106 1.69 10.26 -9.43
C GLY A 106 0.65 10.42 -10.56
N ARG A 107 0.83 9.77 -11.72
CA ARG A 107 -0.19 9.73 -12.79
C ARG A 107 -1.25 8.66 -12.47
N ILE A 108 -0.83 7.56 -11.85
CA ILE A 108 -1.74 6.48 -11.44
C ILE A 108 -2.56 6.93 -10.26
N GLU A 109 -2.00 7.61 -9.25
CA GLU A 109 -2.78 8.12 -8.11
C GLU A 109 -4.02 8.94 -8.54
N LYS A 110 -3.87 9.87 -9.48
CA LYS A 110 -5.01 10.63 -10.03
C LYS A 110 -5.93 9.81 -10.92
N SER A 111 -5.40 8.78 -11.57
CA SER A 111 -6.19 7.85 -12.37
C SER A 111 -6.89 6.82 -11.48
N TRP A 112 -6.35 6.55 -10.30
CA TRP A 112 -6.77 5.53 -9.35
C TRP A 112 -8.09 5.91 -8.69
N GLU A 113 -8.27 7.18 -8.33
CA GLU A 113 -9.55 7.68 -7.82
C GLU A 113 -10.68 7.48 -8.85
N ARG A 114 -10.38 7.69 -10.14
CA ARG A 114 -11.35 7.45 -11.23
C ARG A 114 -11.57 5.96 -11.48
N LEU A 115 -10.49 5.17 -11.49
CA LEU A 115 -10.56 3.72 -11.65
C LEU A 115 -11.37 3.07 -10.52
N GLN A 116 -11.21 3.54 -9.28
CA GLN A 116 -11.95 3.05 -8.12
C GLN A 116 -13.43 3.41 -8.19
N ALA A 117 -13.80 4.59 -8.72
CA ALA A 117 -15.19 5.01 -8.85
C ALA A 117 -15.99 4.12 -9.83
N ASP A 118 -15.35 3.67 -10.92
CA ASP A 118 -15.97 2.82 -11.93
C ASP A 118 -15.73 1.31 -11.69
N ALA A 119 -14.94 0.97 -10.66
CA ALA A 119 -14.57 -0.40 -10.36
C ALA A 119 -15.77 -1.22 -9.86
N ARG A 120 -15.92 -2.44 -10.37
CA ARG A 120 -16.96 -3.38 -9.92
C ARG A 120 -16.32 -4.60 -9.25
N PRO A 121 -16.59 -4.84 -7.96
CA PRO A 121 -16.12 -6.05 -7.30
C PRO A 121 -16.83 -7.27 -7.88
N GLN A 122 -16.06 -8.32 -8.17
CA GLN A 122 -16.54 -9.60 -8.70
C GLN A 122 -15.73 -10.76 -8.10
N PHE A 123 -16.03 -11.96 -8.53
CA PHE A 123 -15.22 -13.14 -8.30
C PHE A 123 -14.75 -13.67 -9.66
N ASP A 124 -13.51 -14.15 -9.72
CA ASP A 124 -13.02 -14.87 -10.89
C ASP A 124 -13.65 -16.27 -10.99
N GLU A 125 -13.36 -16.99 -12.08
CA GLU A 125 -13.85 -18.36 -12.31
C GLU A 125 -13.45 -19.33 -11.19
N GLY A 126 -12.38 -19.04 -10.45
CA GLY A 126 -11.90 -19.80 -9.30
C GLY A 126 -12.55 -19.39 -7.97
N GLY A 127 -13.52 -18.48 -7.97
CA GLY A 127 -14.17 -17.97 -6.77
C GLY A 127 -13.30 -17.04 -5.92
N SER A 128 -12.15 -16.58 -6.44
CA SER A 128 -11.29 -15.61 -5.77
C SER A 128 -11.72 -14.18 -6.10
N PRO A 129 -11.57 -13.23 -5.17
CA PRO A 129 -12.07 -11.88 -5.36
C PRO A 129 -11.29 -11.16 -6.47
N SER A 130 -12.01 -10.53 -7.38
CA SER A 130 -11.49 -9.75 -8.50
C SER A 130 -12.17 -8.38 -8.55
N LEU A 131 -11.53 -7.45 -9.25
CA LEU A 131 -12.02 -6.11 -9.48
C LEU A 131 -12.03 -5.85 -10.99
N GLN A 132 -13.22 -5.65 -11.54
CA GLN A 132 -13.36 -5.23 -12.93
C GLN A 132 -13.17 -3.72 -13.02
N ILE A 133 -12.17 -3.28 -13.76
CA ILE A 133 -11.84 -1.86 -13.95
C ILE A 133 -11.84 -1.48 -15.42
N LYS A 134 -12.25 -0.25 -15.75
CA LYS A 134 -12.22 0.29 -17.11
C LYS A 134 -10.95 1.13 -17.29
N ILE A 135 -10.02 0.69 -18.15
CA ILE A 135 -8.83 1.45 -18.53
C ILE A 135 -8.95 1.81 -20.02
N GLY A 136 -9.18 3.10 -20.31
CA GLY A 136 -9.49 3.53 -21.68
C GLY A 136 -10.83 2.94 -22.12
N GLU A 137 -10.85 2.18 -23.22
CA GLU A 137 -12.05 1.44 -23.68
C GLU A 137 -12.03 -0.05 -23.30
N GLN A 138 -11.01 -0.51 -22.59
CA GLN A 138 -10.88 -1.92 -22.20
C GLN A 138 -11.39 -2.15 -20.78
N LEU A 139 -12.20 -3.19 -20.62
CA LEU A 139 -12.56 -3.77 -19.33
C LEU A 139 -11.52 -4.81 -18.97
N LEU A 140 -10.96 -4.70 -17.78
CA LEU A 140 -9.94 -5.61 -17.28
C LEU A 140 -10.34 -6.14 -15.91
N ASP A 141 -10.27 -7.46 -15.74
CA ASP A 141 -10.38 -8.08 -14.41
C ASP A 141 -9.00 -8.11 -13.75
N VAL A 142 -8.96 -7.65 -12.50
CA VAL A 142 -7.75 -7.58 -11.68
C VAL A 142 -7.97 -8.36 -10.40
N GLY A 143 -7.17 -9.40 -10.17
CA GLY A 143 -7.17 -10.12 -8.90
C GLY A 143 -6.69 -9.23 -7.77
N ILE A 144 -7.43 -9.20 -6.66
CA ILE A 144 -7.10 -8.35 -5.49
C ILE A 144 -6.58 -9.16 -4.30
N SER A 145 -6.41 -10.48 -4.46
CA SER A 145 -5.83 -11.35 -3.46
C SER A 145 -4.43 -11.81 -3.85
N THR A 146 -3.64 -12.22 -2.87
CA THR A 146 -2.30 -12.80 -3.09
C THR A 146 -2.33 -14.04 -3.99
N LYS A 147 -3.47 -14.73 -4.11
CA LYS A 147 -3.65 -15.93 -4.92
C LYS A 147 -3.89 -15.64 -6.40
N ASN A 148 -4.49 -14.50 -6.73
CA ASN A 148 -4.95 -14.20 -8.08
C ASN A 148 -4.42 -12.89 -8.66
N VAL A 149 -3.68 -12.08 -7.88
CA VAL A 149 -3.10 -10.81 -8.34
C VAL A 149 -2.15 -10.95 -9.53
N LEU A 150 -1.48 -12.10 -9.67
CA LEU A 150 -0.60 -12.40 -10.82
C LEU A 150 -1.28 -13.22 -11.91
N SER A 151 -2.44 -13.83 -11.64
CA SER A 151 -3.04 -14.85 -12.52
C SER A 151 -4.25 -14.35 -13.32
N SER A 152 -4.76 -13.14 -13.05
CA SER A 152 -6.04 -12.62 -13.55
C SER A 152 -6.03 -12.08 -14.99
N GLY A 153 -5.07 -12.45 -15.84
CA GLY A 153 -4.95 -11.87 -17.19
C GLY A 153 -4.61 -10.37 -17.20
N THR A 154 -4.26 -9.83 -16.04
CA THR A 154 -3.87 -8.44 -15.83
C THR A 154 -2.48 -8.19 -16.40
N PRO A 155 -2.24 -7.09 -17.15
CA PRO A 155 -0.91 -6.76 -17.63
C PRO A 155 0.09 -6.66 -16.47
N PRO A 156 1.27 -7.30 -16.55
CA PRO A 156 2.25 -7.31 -15.47
C PRO A 156 2.67 -5.92 -15.00
N ARG A 157 2.69 -4.93 -15.90
CA ARG A 157 2.96 -3.52 -15.56
C ARG A 157 1.92 -2.93 -14.61
N LEU A 158 0.64 -3.27 -14.79
CA LEU A 158 -0.40 -2.78 -13.91
C LEU A 158 -0.28 -3.42 -12.54
N VAL A 159 0.00 -4.73 -12.48
CA VAL A 159 0.24 -5.44 -11.22
C VAL A 159 1.44 -4.86 -10.48
N GLN A 160 2.55 -4.61 -11.18
CA GLN A 160 3.72 -3.94 -10.64
C GLN A 160 3.36 -2.57 -10.02
N GLN A 161 2.61 -1.75 -10.74
CA GLN A 161 2.21 -0.41 -10.29
C GLN A 161 1.29 -0.47 -9.06
N LEU A 162 0.39 -1.46 -8.99
CA LEU A 162 -0.48 -1.67 -7.84
C LEU A 162 0.30 -2.07 -6.59
N LEU A 163 1.22 -3.03 -6.74
CA LEU A 163 2.06 -3.50 -5.65
C LEU A 163 3.03 -2.41 -5.18
N GLU A 164 3.59 -1.63 -6.09
CA GLU A 164 4.40 -0.45 -5.77
C GLU A 164 3.61 0.58 -4.95
N ALA A 165 2.41 0.94 -5.41
CA ALA A 165 1.56 1.90 -4.72
C ALA A 165 1.16 1.42 -3.32
N ARG A 166 0.82 0.12 -3.20
CA ARG A 166 0.49 -0.52 -1.92
C ARG A 166 1.68 -0.51 -0.97
N LEU A 167 2.85 -0.95 -1.41
CA LEU A 167 4.06 -0.96 -0.58
C LEU A 167 4.45 0.45 -0.13
N ARG A 168 4.35 1.46 -1.01
CA ARG A 168 4.58 2.86 -0.62
C ARG A 168 3.59 3.34 0.44
N GLN A 169 2.31 2.96 0.31
CA GLN A 169 1.29 3.33 1.28
C GLN A 169 1.49 2.64 2.63
N GLU A 170 1.89 1.37 2.66
CA GLU A 170 2.23 0.63 3.88
C GLU A 170 3.47 1.22 4.56
N LEU A 171 4.53 1.51 3.79
CA LEU A 171 5.76 2.09 4.30
C LEU A 171 5.62 3.56 4.71
N ARG A 172 4.52 4.23 4.31
CA ARG A 172 4.29 5.63 4.63
C ARG A 172 4.28 5.85 6.15
N GLY A 173 5.16 6.74 6.61
CA GLY A 173 5.31 7.07 8.02
C GLY A 173 4.01 7.59 8.67
N GLY A 174 3.78 7.19 9.92
CA GLY A 174 2.64 7.62 10.72
C GLY A 174 2.86 7.36 12.21
N LYS A 175 2.06 8.02 13.07
CA LYS A 175 2.20 7.93 14.54
C LYS A 175 1.80 6.57 15.11
N THR A 176 1.00 5.79 14.38
CA THR A 176 0.52 4.47 14.81
C THR A 176 1.23 3.38 14.00
N PRO A 177 1.83 2.37 14.64
CA PRO A 177 2.30 1.15 13.98
C PRO A 177 1.09 0.41 13.39
N ARG A 178 1.15 0.06 12.10
CA ARG A 178 0.04 -0.58 11.38
C ARG A 178 0.46 -1.72 10.48
N VAL A 179 1.77 -1.89 10.27
CA VAL A 179 2.31 -2.73 9.21
C VAL A 179 2.82 -4.02 9.84
N SER A 180 2.32 -5.15 9.35
CA SER A 180 2.90 -6.46 9.59
C SER A 180 4.10 -6.65 8.65
N GLU A 181 5.21 -7.15 9.18
CA GLU A 181 6.38 -7.45 8.37
C GLU A 181 6.12 -8.63 7.41
N SER A 182 5.39 -9.66 7.85
CA SER A 182 5.11 -10.83 7.02
C SER A 182 4.25 -10.48 5.79
N ASP A 183 3.25 -9.61 5.95
CA ASP A 183 2.46 -9.09 4.84
C ASP A 183 3.32 -8.24 3.89
N LEU A 184 4.22 -7.41 4.42
CA LEU A 184 5.12 -6.60 3.63
C LEU A 184 6.09 -7.45 2.79
N VAL A 185 6.71 -8.47 3.40
CA VAL A 185 7.61 -9.41 2.71
C VAL A 185 6.87 -10.20 1.64
N ARG A 186 5.61 -10.59 1.91
CA ARG A 186 4.76 -11.26 0.93
C ARG A 186 4.49 -10.36 -0.28
N ASP A 187 4.03 -9.13 -0.05
CA ASP A 187 3.76 -8.16 -1.12
C ASP A 187 5.04 -7.82 -1.91
N TRP A 188 6.19 -7.76 -1.25
CA TRP A 188 7.49 -7.59 -1.88
C TRP A 188 7.85 -8.72 -2.84
N SER A 189 7.62 -9.98 -2.43
CA SER A 189 7.87 -11.15 -3.28
C SER A 189 7.01 -11.12 -4.55
N LEU A 190 5.75 -10.67 -4.44
CA LEU A 190 4.84 -10.51 -5.57
C LEU A 190 5.32 -9.41 -6.52
N LEU A 191 5.87 -8.30 -5.99
CA LEU A 191 6.42 -7.23 -6.82
C LEU A 191 7.61 -7.73 -7.65
N GLN A 192 8.53 -8.46 -7.04
CA GLN A 192 9.68 -9.03 -7.75
C GLN A 192 9.25 -10.01 -8.84
N GLN A 193 8.24 -10.84 -8.58
CA GLN A 193 7.66 -11.74 -9.58
C GLN A 193 7.05 -10.97 -10.75
N ALA A 194 6.22 -9.95 -10.48
CA ALA A 194 5.60 -9.12 -11.51
C ALA A 194 6.64 -8.38 -12.39
N MET A 195 7.72 -7.89 -11.77
CA MET A 195 8.84 -7.28 -12.50
C MET A 195 9.54 -8.29 -13.43
N GLY A 196 9.79 -9.51 -12.95
CA GLY A 196 10.39 -10.57 -13.76
C GLY A 196 9.52 -10.99 -14.96
N GLU A 197 8.20 -10.99 -14.80
CA GLU A 197 7.27 -11.23 -15.91
C GLU A 197 7.24 -10.10 -16.93
N ASN A 198 7.31 -8.85 -16.47
CA ASN A 198 7.39 -7.68 -17.34
C ASN A 198 8.67 -7.73 -18.21
N ASP A 199 9.82 -8.05 -17.60
CA ASP A 199 11.09 -8.20 -18.33
C ASP A 199 11.02 -9.29 -19.40
N ARG A 200 10.38 -10.43 -19.08
CA ARG A 200 10.14 -11.51 -20.06
C ARG A 200 9.21 -11.08 -21.20
N GLN A 201 8.15 -10.32 -20.93
CA GLN A 201 7.27 -9.80 -21.97
C GLN A 201 7.97 -8.81 -22.89
N VAL A 202 8.80 -7.92 -22.32
CA VAL A 202 9.61 -6.98 -23.12
C VAL A 202 10.63 -7.72 -23.99
N ALA A 203 11.26 -8.78 -23.46
CA ALA A 203 12.21 -9.60 -24.22
C ALA A 203 11.54 -10.49 -25.29
N ALA A 204 10.31 -10.96 -25.06
CA ALA A 204 9.54 -11.80 -25.97
C ALA A 204 8.82 -11.01 -27.07
N GLN A 205 8.73 -9.68 -26.95
CA GLN A 205 8.12 -8.84 -27.97
C GLN A 205 9.05 -8.80 -29.20
N PRO A 206 8.65 -9.36 -30.37
CA PRO A 206 9.50 -9.33 -31.55
C PRO A 206 9.77 -7.86 -31.89
N ARG A 207 11.04 -7.50 -32.04
CA ARG A 207 11.45 -6.18 -32.55
C ARG A 207 10.74 -5.99 -33.89
N ARG A 208 9.61 -5.26 -33.89
CA ARG A 208 8.96 -4.88 -35.14
C ARG A 208 10.00 -4.10 -35.93
N HIS A 209 10.30 -4.65 -37.10
CA HIS A 209 11.17 -4.10 -38.12
C HIS A 209 11.10 -2.58 -38.15
N GLN A 210 12.23 -1.94 -37.87
CA GLN A 210 12.54 -0.63 -38.40
C GLN A 210 12.51 -0.79 -39.93
N PRO A 211 11.59 -0.15 -40.67
CA PRO A 211 11.65 -0.23 -42.12
C PRO A 211 12.98 0.41 -42.54
N GLU A 212 13.78 -0.36 -43.29
CA GLU A 212 14.96 0.12 -43.97
C GLU A 212 14.63 1.45 -44.64
N SER A 213 15.36 2.49 -44.25
CA SER A 213 15.37 3.74 -44.98
C SER A 213 15.71 3.43 -46.43
N VAL A 214 14.70 3.55 -47.31
CA VAL A 214 14.85 3.53 -48.75
C VAL A 214 15.95 4.54 -49.10
N ARG A 215 17.11 4.02 -49.52
CA ARG A 215 18.17 4.82 -50.13
C ARG A 215 17.57 5.48 -51.37
N TYR A 216 17.31 6.78 -51.29
CA TYR A 216 17.12 7.58 -52.49
C TYR A 216 18.47 7.63 -53.22
N SER A 217 18.58 6.84 -54.29
CA SER A 217 19.61 6.97 -55.31
C SER A 217 19.43 8.35 -55.96
N ALA A 218 20.43 9.21 -55.81
CA ALA A 218 20.50 10.48 -56.53
C ALA A 218 20.72 10.21 -58.03
N PRO A 219 19.99 10.88 -58.95
CA PRO A 219 20.26 10.73 -60.37
C PRO A 219 21.54 11.48 -60.75
N GLU A 220 22.39 10.79 -61.51
CA GLU A 220 23.55 11.34 -62.23
C GLU A 220 23.16 12.59 -63.02
N ARG A 221 23.77 13.73 -62.69
CA ARG A 221 23.85 14.87 -63.61
C ARG A 221 24.91 14.56 -64.66
N SER A 222 24.46 13.97 -65.76
CA SER A 222 25.13 14.03 -67.06
C SER A 222 24.70 15.31 -67.78
N GLY A 223 25.67 16.03 -68.33
CA GLY A 223 25.50 17.25 -69.10
C GLY A 223 26.64 18.22 -68.75
N GLY A 224 27.70 18.35 -69.53
CA GLY A 224 27.74 18.33 -70.98
C GLY A 224 28.24 19.71 -71.40
N ASN A 225 29.45 19.74 -71.93
CA ASN A 225 30.28 20.91 -72.15
C ASN A 225 30.04 21.51 -73.56
N TYR A 226 30.20 22.84 -73.65
CA TYR A 226 30.48 23.69 -74.84
C TYR A 226 29.38 23.96 -75.89
N PRO A 227 29.50 25.05 -76.71
CA PRO A 227 30.59 26.05 -76.77
C PRO A 227 30.26 27.45 -76.24
#